data_AF-A0A7J7KH67-F1
#
_entry.id   AF-A0A7J7KH67-F1
#
_cell.length_a   1.000
_cell.length_b   1.000
_cell.length_c   1.000
_cell.angle_alpha   90.00
_cell.angle_beta   90.00
_cell.angle_gamma   90.00
#
_symmetry.space_group_name_H-M   'P 1'
#
loop_
_entity.id
_entity.type
_entity.pdbx_description
1 polymer ?
#
loop_
_entity_poly.entity_id
_entity_poly.type
_entity_poly.pdbx_seq_one_letter_code
_entity_poly.pdbx_strand_id
1 'polypeptide(L)'
;MFKSKPHGDIVRKLSKKIVDLKKTSLDRFKYLKTLIAIGDGDGFPIESQKEFFEQNYQHAYHVFQDNFLWHIDPERRTKGQRVHKDDFEYLLIVFEKILTFLPNLLRRRWQFNSIRTLLKLLLHSGNTLKLRKDGVRLFIIWYQILQEHNDVENHQIFSKLVTIFQDSESYLSFSDFVSVPTSENPVTPVEIHPLIPAATSDKTSSKVHKFLMESVLTFMVSEVVKVQWDNLEMQELAFRFLFNSFKTYYLNVIFPKFDVNTSVYATSVDHLPEFGTEQSVVGADVLGDCQDVVIRWFTTFVQSSRSLSLPEANKEELPSHESTDLEQEGVGTLKEGDTATLDSKSGTLTNGSLDPVTTTPSSRQNTYEYILYY
;
A
#
# COMPACT_ATOMS: atom_id res chain seq x y z
N MET A 1 12.75 -32.40 24.57
CA MET A 1 12.43 -32.38 23.13
C MET A 1 10.97 -31.98 22.96
N PHE A 2 10.68 -30.68 22.89
CA PHE A 2 9.31 -30.20 22.67
C PHE A 2 8.99 -30.34 21.19
N LYS A 3 8.14 -31.30 20.85
CA LYS A 3 7.60 -31.43 19.49
C LYS A 3 6.78 -30.15 19.21
N SER A 4 7.26 -29.33 18.28
CA SER A 4 6.49 -28.24 17.68
C SER A 4 5.12 -28.79 17.29
N LYS A 5 4.05 -28.24 17.87
CA LYS A 5 2.70 -28.56 17.41
C LYS A 5 2.59 -28.09 15.97
N PRO A 6 2.10 -28.92 15.03
CA PRO A 6 1.89 -28.46 13.67
C PRO A 6 0.97 -27.25 13.71
N HIS A 7 1.41 -26.13 13.15
CA HIS A 7 0.71 -24.84 13.23
C HIS A 7 -0.77 -24.94 12.81
N GLY A 8 -1.11 -25.88 11.92
CA GLY A 8 -2.47 -26.20 11.53
C GLY A 8 -3.42 -26.57 12.69
N ASP A 9 -2.96 -27.27 13.73
CA ASP A 9 -3.83 -27.62 14.87
C ASP A 9 -4.17 -26.41 15.74
N ILE A 10 -3.22 -25.48 15.87
CA ILE A 10 -3.41 -24.22 16.60
C ILE A 10 -4.41 -23.36 15.84
N VAL A 11 -4.22 -23.20 14.52
CA VAL A 11 -5.13 -22.43 13.66
C VAL A 11 -6.54 -23.01 13.67
N ARG A 12 -6.70 -24.33 13.56
CA ARG A 12 -8.02 -24.98 13.62
C ARG A 12 -8.72 -24.72 14.96
N LYS A 13 -7.96 -24.74 16.07
CA LYS A 13 -8.47 -24.44 17.40
C LYS A 13 -8.87 -22.98 17.55
N LEU A 14 -8.07 -22.04 17.02
CA LEU A 14 -8.38 -20.61 17.01
C LEU A 14 -9.62 -20.33 16.14
N SER A 15 -9.69 -20.91 14.95
CA SER A 15 -10.82 -20.77 14.03
C SER A 15 -12.14 -21.15 14.69
N LYS A 16 -12.19 -22.32 15.36
CA LYS A 16 -13.36 -22.75 16.15
C LYS A 16 -13.76 -21.76 17.24
N LYS A 17 -12.79 -21.11 17.88
CA LYS A 17 -13.04 -20.12 18.92
C LYS A 17 -13.50 -18.77 18.38
N ILE A 18 -13.09 -18.40 17.17
CA ILE A 18 -13.50 -17.15 16.50
C ILE A 18 -14.96 -17.24 16.07
N VAL A 19 -15.43 -18.42 15.63
CA VAL A 19 -16.84 -18.62 15.21
C VAL A 19 -17.78 -18.98 16.36
N ASP A 20 -17.25 -19.27 17.56
CA ASP A 20 -18.06 -19.67 18.71
C ASP A 20 -18.87 -18.47 19.26
N LEU A 21 -20.17 -18.44 18.97
CA LEU A 21 -21.09 -17.39 19.43
C LEU A 21 -21.30 -17.37 20.96
N LYS A 22 -20.84 -18.39 21.68
CA LYS A 22 -20.83 -18.38 23.16
C LYS A 22 -19.69 -17.53 23.71
N LYS A 23 -18.69 -17.17 22.89
CA LYS A 23 -17.60 -16.27 23.25
C LYS A 23 -18.01 -14.82 23.03
N THR A 24 -17.51 -13.95 23.90
CA THR A 24 -17.71 -12.50 23.75
C THR A 24 -17.05 -11.99 22.48
N SER A 25 -17.53 -10.86 21.94
CA SER A 25 -16.90 -10.25 20.76
C SER A 25 -15.43 -9.88 21.01
N LEU A 26 -15.10 -9.45 22.23
CA LEU A 26 -13.73 -9.13 22.63
C LEU A 26 -12.82 -10.37 22.69
N ASP A 27 -13.32 -11.50 23.20
CA ASP A 27 -12.52 -12.73 23.23
C ASP A 27 -12.29 -13.29 21.82
N ARG A 28 -13.30 -13.24 20.96
CA ARG A 28 -13.17 -13.62 19.54
C ARG A 28 -12.16 -12.71 18.83
N PHE A 29 -12.15 -11.42 19.14
CA PHE A 29 -11.15 -10.48 18.63
C PHE A 29 -9.72 -10.85 19.07
N LYS A 30 -9.50 -11.21 20.34
CA LYS A 30 -8.17 -11.69 20.80
C LYS A 30 -7.70 -12.93 20.05
N TYR A 31 -8.60 -13.86 19.75
CA TYR A 31 -8.26 -15.05 18.94
C TYR A 31 -7.94 -14.68 17.50
N LEU A 32 -8.68 -13.75 16.89
CA LEU A 32 -8.43 -13.25 15.55
C LEU A 32 -7.07 -12.54 15.44
N LYS A 33 -6.71 -11.71 16.43
CA LYS A 33 -5.37 -11.10 16.52
C LYS A 33 -4.27 -12.15 16.54
N THR A 34 -4.45 -13.19 17.34
CA THR A 34 -3.46 -14.27 17.47
C THR A 34 -3.32 -15.03 16.15
N LEU A 35 -4.43 -15.27 15.45
CA LEU A 35 -4.41 -15.93 14.14
C LEU A 35 -3.64 -15.10 13.11
N ILE A 36 -3.88 -13.79 13.05
CA ILE A 36 -3.16 -12.87 12.15
C ILE A 36 -1.67 -12.82 12.50
N ALA A 37 -1.33 -12.69 13.78
CA ALA A 37 0.06 -12.64 14.23
C ALA A 37 0.86 -13.92 13.89
N ILE A 38 0.21 -15.09 13.95
CA ILE A 38 0.82 -16.35 13.48
C ILE A 38 1.04 -16.32 11.96
N GLY A 39 0.08 -15.76 11.22
CA GLY A 39 0.15 -15.59 9.78
C GLY A 39 1.28 -14.68 9.29
N ASP A 40 1.55 -13.60 10.01
CA ASP A 40 2.60 -12.64 9.64
C ASP A 40 4.03 -13.13 10.03
N GLY A 41 4.14 -14.14 10.91
CA GLY A 41 5.42 -14.64 11.46
C GLY A 41 5.88 -15.98 10.88
N ASP A 42 5.65 -16.23 9.59
CA ASP A 42 5.97 -17.47 8.84
C ASP A 42 5.27 -18.75 9.34
N GLY A 43 4.32 -18.62 10.28
CA GLY A 43 3.65 -19.75 10.90
C GLY A 43 2.45 -20.28 10.10
N PHE A 44 1.93 -19.52 9.14
CA PHE A 44 0.68 -19.86 8.44
C PHE A 44 0.59 -19.17 7.06
N PRO A 45 0.60 -19.94 5.95
CA PRO A 45 0.63 -19.41 4.58
C PRO A 45 -0.49 -18.41 4.28
N ILE A 46 -0.23 -17.46 3.38
CA ILE A 46 -1.18 -16.41 3.02
C ILE A 46 -2.46 -16.98 2.40
N GLU A 47 -2.34 -18.08 1.64
CA GLU A 47 -3.46 -18.81 1.03
C GLU A 47 -4.37 -19.40 2.10
N SER A 48 -3.79 -19.98 3.15
CA SER A 48 -4.57 -20.54 4.26
C SER A 48 -5.20 -19.45 5.11
N GLN A 49 -4.56 -18.29 5.26
CA GLN A 49 -5.18 -17.10 5.87
C GLN A 49 -6.38 -16.65 5.05
N LYS A 50 -6.21 -16.50 3.74
CA LYS A 50 -7.28 -16.12 2.82
C LYS A 50 -8.45 -17.10 2.92
N GLU A 51 -8.18 -18.41 2.87
CA GLU A 51 -9.20 -19.45 3.01
C GLU A 51 -9.98 -19.33 4.33
N PHE A 52 -9.29 -19.06 5.45
CA PHE A 52 -9.96 -18.83 6.72
C PHE A 52 -10.93 -17.64 6.66
N PHE A 53 -10.52 -16.51 6.08
CA PHE A 53 -11.38 -15.34 5.94
C PHE A 53 -12.54 -15.63 4.97
N GLU A 54 -12.30 -16.32 3.86
CA GLU A 54 -13.34 -16.69 2.89
C GLU A 54 -14.39 -17.63 3.47
N GLN A 55 -14.00 -18.55 4.36
CA GLN A 55 -14.94 -19.45 5.03
C GLN A 55 -15.70 -18.77 6.18
N ASN A 56 -15.09 -17.76 6.82
CA ASN A 56 -15.59 -17.17 8.06
C ASN A 56 -15.85 -15.66 7.97
N TYR A 57 -16.07 -15.13 6.76
CA TYR A 57 -16.14 -13.70 6.46
C TYR A 57 -17.15 -12.93 7.33
N GLN A 58 -18.35 -13.51 7.55
CA GLN A 58 -19.38 -12.88 8.39
C GLN A 58 -18.92 -12.75 9.84
N HIS A 59 -18.31 -13.79 10.39
CA HIS A 59 -17.82 -13.81 11.78
C HIS A 59 -16.65 -12.84 11.95
N ALA A 60 -15.68 -12.87 11.03
CA ALA A 60 -14.55 -11.95 11.06
C ALA A 60 -15.00 -10.49 11.02
N TYR A 61 -15.93 -10.16 10.12
CA TYR A 61 -16.45 -8.79 10.01
C TYR A 61 -17.31 -8.37 11.19
N HIS A 62 -18.19 -9.24 11.71
CA HIS A 62 -18.97 -8.93 12.91
C HIS A 62 -18.07 -8.68 14.13
N VAL A 63 -17.04 -9.50 14.32
CA VAL A 63 -16.06 -9.30 15.41
C VAL A 63 -15.33 -7.98 15.23
N PHE A 64 -14.87 -7.68 14.02
CA PHE A 64 -14.24 -6.39 13.71
C PHE A 64 -15.18 -5.21 14.01
N GLN A 65 -16.39 -5.23 13.42
CA GLN A 65 -17.35 -4.13 13.49
C GLN A 65 -17.78 -3.86 14.94
N ASP A 66 -18.12 -4.89 15.71
CA ASP A 66 -18.50 -4.74 17.12
C ASP A 66 -17.41 -4.05 17.93
N ASN A 67 -16.16 -4.53 17.80
CA ASN A 67 -15.05 -4.00 18.57
C ASN A 67 -14.69 -2.60 18.07
N PHE A 68 -14.75 -2.33 16.76
CA PHE A 68 -14.52 -1.00 16.21
C PHE A 68 -15.57 0.00 16.73
N LEU A 69 -16.86 -0.35 16.65
CA LEU A 69 -17.95 0.47 17.17
C LEU A 69 -17.80 0.72 18.68
N TRP A 70 -17.46 -0.31 19.46
CA TRP A 70 -17.19 -0.16 20.89
C TRP A 70 -16.01 0.79 21.18
N HIS A 71 -14.99 0.81 20.32
CA HIS A 71 -13.85 1.71 20.44
C HIS A 71 -14.22 3.18 20.17
N ILE A 72 -15.10 3.44 19.20
CA ILE A 72 -15.44 4.80 18.75
C ILE A 72 -16.66 5.41 19.42
N ASP A 73 -17.56 4.59 19.98
CA ASP A 73 -18.81 5.02 20.60
C ASP A 73 -18.70 4.90 22.12
N PRO A 74 -18.54 6.03 22.84
CA PRO A 74 -18.43 6.05 24.29
C PRO A 74 -19.61 5.41 25.02
N GLU A 75 -20.82 5.53 24.45
CA GLU A 75 -22.07 5.12 25.08
C GLU A 75 -22.20 3.60 25.12
N ARG A 76 -21.51 2.90 24.21
CA ARG A 76 -21.40 1.43 24.20
C ARG A 76 -20.46 0.87 25.26
N ARG A 77 -19.73 1.72 25.98
CA ARG A 77 -18.79 1.29 27.01
C ARG A 77 -19.47 1.26 28.38
N THR A 78 -19.31 0.14 29.09
CA THR A 78 -19.70 0.08 30.50
C THR A 78 -18.79 1.01 31.32
N LYS A 79 -19.36 1.72 32.31
CA LYS A 79 -18.61 2.64 33.20
C LYS A 79 -17.35 1.96 33.75
N GLY A 80 -16.19 2.59 33.54
CA GLY A 80 -14.89 2.12 34.04
C GLY A 80 -14.04 1.30 33.06
N GLN A 81 -14.58 0.90 31.90
CA GLN A 81 -13.77 0.26 30.86
C GLN A 81 -12.89 1.29 30.13
N ARG A 82 -11.60 0.96 29.99
CA ARG A 82 -10.61 1.79 29.29
C ARG A 82 -10.39 1.25 27.89
N VAL A 83 -10.23 2.16 26.93
CA VAL A 83 -9.83 1.84 25.57
C VAL A 83 -8.31 1.70 25.53
N HIS A 84 -7.81 0.53 25.12
CA HIS A 84 -6.39 0.33 24.87
C HIS A 84 -6.06 0.85 23.46
N LYS A 85 -5.12 1.78 23.36
CA LYS A 85 -4.71 2.37 22.07
C LYS A 85 -4.20 1.31 21.09
N ASP A 86 -3.42 0.35 21.59
CA ASP A 86 -2.88 -0.75 20.80
C ASP A 86 -4.00 -1.64 20.22
N ASP A 87 -5.14 -1.74 20.91
CA ASP A 87 -6.27 -2.52 20.39
C ASP A 87 -6.87 -1.91 19.13
N PHE A 88 -6.84 -0.57 19.02
CA PHE A 88 -7.33 0.14 17.83
C PHE A 88 -6.40 -0.04 16.63
N GLU A 89 -5.08 0.00 16.81
CA GLU A 89 -4.14 -0.26 15.72
C GLU A 89 -4.33 -1.69 15.17
N TYR A 90 -4.55 -2.67 16.04
CA TYR A 90 -4.90 -4.03 15.61
C TYR A 90 -6.27 -4.14 14.93
N LEU A 91 -7.26 -3.30 15.27
CA LEU A 91 -8.53 -3.26 14.54
C LEU A 91 -8.33 -2.82 13.09
N LEU A 92 -7.45 -1.84 12.84
CA LEU A 92 -7.09 -1.42 11.49
C LEU A 92 -6.41 -2.55 10.70
N ILE A 93 -5.54 -3.33 11.35
CA ILE A 93 -4.93 -4.52 10.74
C ILE A 93 -5.99 -5.58 10.41
N VAL A 94 -6.93 -5.86 11.30
CA VAL A 94 -8.03 -6.79 11.01
C VAL A 94 -8.86 -6.29 9.82
N PHE A 95 -9.18 -5.00 9.78
CA PHE A 95 -9.92 -4.41 8.68
C PHE A 95 -9.17 -4.54 7.35
N GLU A 96 -7.86 -4.26 7.36
CA GLU A 96 -7.00 -4.48 6.21
C GLU A 96 -7.07 -5.93 5.71
N LYS A 97 -6.93 -6.93 6.60
CA LYS A 97 -7.00 -8.35 6.20
C LYS A 97 -8.37 -8.71 5.62
N ILE A 98 -9.47 -8.15 6.15
CA ILE A 98 -10.81 -8.29 5.56
C ILE A 98 -10.81 -7.73 4.13
N LEU A 99 -10.27 -6.54 3.92
CA LEU A 99 -10.23 -5.91 2.60
C LEU A 99 -9.35 -6.67 1.61
N THR A 100 -8.16 -7.10 2.02
CA THR A 100 -7.19 -7.74 1.13
C THR A 100 -7.49 -9.21 0.86
N PHE A 101 -8.13 -9.94 1.78
CA PHE A 101 -8.46 -11.37 1.60
C PHE A 101 -9.85 -11.64 1.04
N LEU A 102 -10.77 -10.66 1.02
CA LEU A 102 -12.15 -10.85 0.53
C LEU A 102 -12.50 -9.99 -0.69
N PRO A 103 -11.61 -9.80 -1.68
CA PRO A 103 -11.85 -8.82 -2.72
C PRO A 103 -13.04 -9.17 -3.62
N ASN A 104 -13.28 -10.46 -3.91
CA ASN A 104 -14.43 -10.91 -4.70
C ASN A 104 -15.78 -10.60 -4.03
N LEU A 105 -15.85 -10.77 -2.70
CA LEU A 105 -17.05 -10.53 -1.92
C LEU A 105 -17.35 -9.02 -1.85
N LEU A 106 -16.30 -8.23 -1.64
CA LEU A 106 -16.39 -6.76 -1.57
C LEU A 106 -16.75 -6.13 -2.91
N ARG A 107 -16.24 -6.68 -4.02
CA ARG A 107 -16.64 -6.28 -5.38
C ARG A 107 -18.14 -6.42 -5.61
N ARG A 108 -18.77 -7.44 -5.02
CA ARG A 108 -20.23 -7.65 -5.02
C ARG A 108 -20.98 -6.74 -4.02
N ARG A 109 -20.33 -5.70 -3.51
CA ARG A 109 -20.88 -4.70 -2.58
C ARG A 109 -21.39 -5.30 -1.26
N TRP A 110 -20.78 -6.40 -0.80
CA TRP A 110 -21.04 -6.90 0.54
C TRP A 110 -20.57 -5.91 1.61
N GLN A 111 -21.43 -5.63 2.60
CA GLN A 111 -21.21 -4.65 3.69
C GLN A 111 -20.84 -3.24 3.19
N PHE A 112 -21.18 -2.91 1.94
CA PHE A 112 -20.70 -1.72 1.24
C PHE A 112 -20.96 -0.41 2.00
N ASN A 113 -22.18 -0.17 2.46
CA ASN A 113 -22.52 1.04 3.21
C ASN A 113 -21.82 1.09 4.57
N SER A 114 -21.72 -0.05 5.26
CA SER A 114 -21.04 -0.11 6.55
C SER A 114 -19.55 0.18 6.41
N ILE A 115 -18.89 -0.39 5.40
CA ILE A 115 -17.48 -0.17 5.10
C ILE A 115 -17.24 1.28 4.71
N ARG A 116 -18.09 1.87 3.86
CA ARG A 116 -18.05 3.30 3.54
C ARG A 116 -18.07 4.16 4.80
N THR A 117 -19.03 3.94 5.69
CA THR A 117 -19.17 4.74 6.92
C THR A 117 -17.91 4.66 7.78
N LEU A 118 -17.35 3.46 7.95
CA LEU A 118 -16.10 3.26 8.69
C LEU A 118 -14.93 4.02 8.04
N LEU A 119 -14.83 4.01 6.70
CA LEU A 119 -13.80 4.76 5.98
C LEU A 119 -13.99 6.28 6.11
N LYS A 120 -15.22 6.79 6.04
CA LYS A 120 -15.52 8.21 6.25
C LYS A 120 -15.13 8.66 7.67
N LEU A 121 -15.39 7.84 8.67
CA LEU A 121 -14.96 8.07 10.06
C LEU A 121 -13.43 8.16 10.18
N LEU A 122 -12.69 7.28 9.51
CA LEU A 122 -11.22 7.31 9.50
C LEU A 122 -10.65 8.52 8.75
N LEU A 123 -11.30 8.94 7.66
CA LEU A 123 -10.89 10.05 6.80
C LEU A 123 -11.24 11.45 7.33
N HIS A 124 -12.04 11.54 8.40
CA HIS A 124 -12.51 12.80 8.96
C HIS A 124 -11.37 13.81 9.19
N SER A 125 -11.55 15.06 8.76
CA SER A 125 -10.50 16.10 8.77
C SER A 125 -9.96 16.40 10.17
N GLY A 126 -10.82 16.29 11.19
CA GLY A 126 -10.46 16.45 12.60
C GLY A 126 -9.62 15.31 13.20
N ASN A 127 -9.41 14.20 12.49
CA ASN A 127 -8.54 13.12 12.96
C ASN A 127 -7.06 13.51 12.88
N THR A 128 -6.22 12.89 13.72
CA THR A 128 -4.76 12.96 13.56
C THR A 128 -4.32 12.58 12.14
N LEU A 129 -3.24 13.20 11.64
CA LEU A 129 -2.72 12.91 10.30
C LEU A 129 -2.30 11.44 10.13
N LYS A 130 -1.82 10.78 11.18
CA LYS A 130 -1.51 9.35 11.18
C LYS A 130 -2.77 8.54 10.85
N LEU A 131 -3.87 8.79 11.57
CA LEU A 131 -5.13 8.09 11.36
C LEU A 131 -5.74 8.40 9.98
N ARG A 132 -5.66 9.66 9.53
CA ARG A 132 -6.11 10.03 8.19
C ARG A 132 -5.32 9.30 7.11
N LYS A 133 -4.00 9.19 7.26
CA LYS A 133 -3.16 8.41 6.34
C LYS A 133 -3.55 6.94 6.31
N ASP A 134 -3.81 6.32 7.47
CA ASP A 134 -4.30 4.94 7.54
C ASP A 134 -5.69 4.81 6.87
N GLY A 135 -6.57 5.80 7.07
CA GLY A 135 -7.87 5.89 6.38
C GLY A 135 -7.74 6.00 4.86
N VAL A 136 -6.83 6.83 4.35
CA VAL A 136 -6.52 6.96 2.91
C VAL A 136 -6.05 5.62 2.35
N ARG A 137 -5.14 4.94 3.07
CA ARG A 137 -4.62 3.64 2.68
C ARG A 137 -5.72 2.58 2.54
N LEU A 138 -6.54 2.44 3.59
CA LEU A 138 -7.65 1.48 3.61
C LEU A 138 -8.71 1.82 2.57
N PHE A 139 -8.99 3.11 2.35
CA PHE A 139 -9.91 3.55 1.31
C PHE A 139 -9.40 3.18 -0.08
N ILE A 140 -8.10 3.36 -0.37
CA ILE A 140 -7.52 2.98 -1.66
C ILE A 140 -7.62 1.48 -1.89
N ILE A 141 -7.37 0.64 -0.88
CA ILE A 141 -7.59 -0.82 -0.97
C ILE A 141 -9.05 -1.14 -1.34
N TRP A 142 -10.02 -0.53 -0.67
CA TRP A 142 -11.42 -0.81 -0.94
C TRP A 142 -11.89 -0.26 -2.30
N TYR A 143 -11.47 0.96 -2.65
CA TYR A 143 -11.85 1.64 -3.88
C TYR A 143 -11.36 0.91 -5.13
N GLN A 144 -10.12 0.40 -5.10
CA GLN A 144 -9.54 -0.40 -6.21
C GLN A 144 -10.19 -1.78 -6.41
N ILE A 145 -10.81 -2.33 -5.36
CA ILE A 145 -11.52 -3.62 -5.43
C ILE A 145 -12.86 -3.45 -6.15
N LEU A 146 -13.54 -2.34 -5.87
CA LEU A 146 -14.87 -2.03 -6.40
C LEU A 146 -14.83 -1.67 -7.89
N GLN A 147 -13.84 -0.91 -8.35
CA GLN A 147 -13.69 -0.51 -9.76
C GLN A 147 -15.01 0.06 -10.35
N GLU A 148 -15.56 -0.57 -11.39
CA GLU A 148 -16.85 -0.22 -12.03
C GLU A 148 -18.07 -0.39 -11.11
N HIS A 149 -17.95 -1.16 -10.02
CA HIS A 149 -19.00 -1.33 -9.03
C HIS A 149 -19.00 -0.25 -7.94
N ASN A 150 -18.21 0.81 -8.10
CA ASN A 150 -18.30 2.00 -7.26
C ASN A 150 -19.62 2.75 -7.51
N ASP A 151 -19.88 3.76 -6.68
CA ASP A 151 -20.88 4.77 -6.96
C ASP A 151 -20.27 6.18 -6.92
N VAL A 152 -21.11 7.16 -7.25
CA VAL A 152 -20.73 8.57 -7.34
C VAL A 152 -20.16 9.08 -6.00
N GLU A 153 -20.71 8.62 -4.86
CA GLU A 153 -20.23 9.06 -3.54
C GLU A 153 -18.78 8.61 -3.31
N ASN A 154 -18.42 7.36 -3.64
CA ASN A 154 -17.04 6.90 -3.49
C ASN A 154 -16.07 7.69 -4.39
N HIS A 155 -16.48 8.07 -5.60
CA HIS A 155 -15.68 8.93 -6.46
C HIS A 155 -15.48 10.34 -5.86
N GLN A 156 -16.51 10.90 -5.23
CA GLN A 156 -16.41 12.17 -4.50
C GLN A 156 -15.53 12.07 -3.25
N ILE A 157 -15.56 10.94 -2.54
CA ILE A 157 -14.63 10.70 -1.43
C ILE A 157 -13.19 10.66 -1.98
N PHE A 158 -12.96 9.93 -3.08
CA PHE A 158 -11.64 9.85 -3.71
C PHE A 158 -11.12 11.24 -4.12
N SER A 159 -11.97 12.08 -4.73
CA SER A 159 -11.58 13.43 -5.16
C SER A 159 -11.31 14.40 -4.00
N LYS A 160 -11.74 14.04 -2.78
CA LYS A 160 -11.60 14.84 -1.56
C LYS A 160 -10.57 14.27 -0.57
N LEU A 161 -9.85 13.19 -0.92
CA LEU A 161 -8.76 12.67 -0.07
C LEU A 161 -7.67 13.73 0.14
N VAL A 162 -7.42 14.55 -0.88
CA VAL A 162 -6.58 15.76 -0.81
C VAL A 162 -7.42 16.96 -1.24
N THR A 163 -7.93 17.73 -0.28
CA THR A 163 -8.68 18.96 -0.56
C THR A 163 -7.71 20.08 -1.00
N ILE A 164 -7.34 20.13 -2.29
CA ILE A 164 -6.36 21.10 -2.83
C ILE A 164 -6.91 22.54 -2.76
N PHE A 165 -8.21 22.72 -3.02
CA PHE A 165 -8.89 23.99 -2.85
C PHE A 165 -9.79 23.93 -1.63
N GLN A 166 -9.53 24.80 -0.66
CA GLN A 166 -10.46 25.01 0.45
C GLN A 166 -11.50 26.03 0.00
N ASP A 167 -12.66 25.57 -0.48
CA ASP A 167 -13.83 26.41 -0.38
C ASP A 167 -14.09 26.59 1.12
N SER A 168 -14.25 27.84 1.57
CA SER A 168 -14.35 28.22 2.99
C SER A 168 -15.50 27.56 3.76
N GLU A 169 -16.35 26.80 3.07
CA GLU A 169 -17.48 26.05 3.62
C GLU A 169 -17.28 24.52 3.56
N SER A 170 -16.30 24.02 2.80
CA SER A 170 -16.03 22.58 2.60
C SER A 170 -14.99 22.05 3.59
N TYR A 171 -15.25 22.23 4.87
CA TYR A 171 -14.79 21.20 5.81
C TYR A 171 -15.40 19.88 5.33
N LEU A 172 -14.71 18.76 5.47
CA LEU A 172 -15.32 17.44 5.27
C LEU A 172 -16.37 17.21 6.37
N SER A 173 -17.43 18.01 6.37
CA SER A 173 -18.63 17.76 7.13
C SER A 173 -19.33 16.67 6.35
N PHE A 174 -18.94 15.43 6.63
CA PHE A 174 -19.63 14.28 6.06
C PHE A 174 -21.13 14.23 6.46
N SER A 175 -21.59 15.17 7.29
CA SER A 175 -22.99 15.55 7.48
C SER A 175 -23.72 15.83 6.16
N ASP A 176 -23.06 16.38 5.14
CA ASP A 176 -23.74 16.73 3.88
C ASP A 176 -24.10 15.49 3.03
N PHE A 177 -23.49 14.36 3.35
CA PHE A 177 -23.73 13.06 2.73
C PHE A 177 -24.58 12.13 3.59
N VAL A 178 -25.05 12.62 4.74
CA VAL A 178 -26.05 11.93 5.54
C VAL A 178 -27.39 12.13 4.85
N SER A 179 -27.94 11.05 4.29
CA SER A 179 -29.29 11.05 3.75
C SER A 179 -30.26 11.58 4.80
N VAL A 180 -30.96 12.67 4.51
CA VAL A 180 -32.12 13.11 5.29
C VAL A 180 -33.06 11.92 5.39
N PRO A 181 -33.53 11.53 6.60
CA PRO A 181 -34.45 10.41 6.74
C PRO A 181 -35.73 10.75 5.96
N THR A 182 -35.89 10.12 4.80
CA THR A 182 -37.19 10.06 4.15
C THR A 182 -38.02 9.08 4.96
N SER A 183 -39.28 9.39 5.21
CA SER A 183 -40.20 8.70 6.16
C SER A 183 -40.39 7.19 5.97
N GLU A 184 -39.67 6.56 5.03
CA GLU A 184 -39.75 5.16 4.68
C GLU A 184 -38.52 4.31 5.11
N ASN A 185 -37.46 4.92 5.67
CA ASN A 185 -36.30 4.19 6.20
C ASN A 185 -36.01 4.55 7.67
N PRO A 186 -36.30 3.67 8.66
CA PRO A 186 -36.08 3.92 10.08
C PRO A 186 -34.61 3.83 10.51
N VAL A 187 -33.66 3.83 9.57
CA VAL A 187 -32.22 3.78 9.88
C VAL A 187 -31.74 5.21 10.10
N THR A 188 -31.56 5.59 11.38
CA THR A 188 -30.87 6.82 11.75
C THR A 188 -29.47 6.81 11.14
N PRO A 189 -29.10 7.83 10.36
CA PRO A 189 -27.75 7.90 9.80
C PRO A 189 -26.70 8.00 10.89
N VAL A 190 -25.59 7.26 10.73
CA VAL A 190 -24.46 7.32 11.66
C VAL A 190 -23.81 8.69 11.54
N GLU A 191 -23.80 9.45 12.63
CA GLU A 191 -23.14 10.75 12.69
C GLU A 191 -21.62 10.56 12.63
N ILE A 192 -20.95 11.30 11.74
CA ILE A 192 -19.52 11.15 11.47
C ILE A 192 -18.76 12.21 12.27
N HIS A 193 -18.10 11.77 13.34
CA HIS A 193 -17.27 12.62 14.21
C HIS A 193 -15.79 12.21 14.16
N PRO A 194 -14.85 13.10 14.49
CA PRO A 194 -13.45 12.72 14.66
C PRO A 194 -13.29 11.60 15.71
N LEU A 195 -12.60 10.52 15.32
CA LEU A 195 -12.30 9.39 16.20
C LEU A 195 -11.17 9.70 17.18
N ILE A 196 -10.14 10.40 16.68
CA ILE A 196 -8.98 10.83 17.48
C ILE A 196 -8.67 12.28 17.10
N PRO A 197 -9.20 13.26 17.86
CA PRO A 197 -8.99 14.66 17.59
C PRO A 197 -7.50 15.02 17.55
N ALA A 198 -7.09 15.79 16.53
CA ALA A 198 -5.77 16.42 16.55
C ALA A 198 -5.69 17.44 17.70
N ALA A 199 -4.54 17.51 18.38
CA ALA A 199 -4.33 18.52 19.42
C ALA A 199 -4.38 19.92 18.78
N THR A 200 -5.03 20.88 19.45
CA THR A 200 -5.33 22.23 18.94
C THR A 200 -4.10 23.12 18.67
N SER A 201 -2.87 22.63 18.86
CA SER A 201 -1.63 23.38 18.69
C SER A 201 -0.89 23.16 17.36
N ASP A 202 -1.36 22.28 16.49
CA ASP A 202 -0.64 21.95 15.24
C ASP A 202 -0.88 22.99 14.14
N LYS A 203 0.05 23.96 14.03
CA LYS A 203 0.20 24.89 12.89
C LYS A 203 0.58 24.19 11.56
N THR A 204 0.11 22.98 11.32
CA THR A 204 0.59 22.10 10.24
C THR A 204 -0.20 22.27 8.93
N SER A 205 -1.12 23.23 8.83
CA SER A 205 -2.14 23.28 7.75
C SER A 205 -1.57 23.35 6.32
N SER A 206 -0.41 23.98 6.10
CA SER A 206 0.20 24.07 4.76
C SER A 206 0.72 22.70 4.26
N LYS A 207 1.32 21.88 5.13
CA LYS A 207 1.95 20.59 4.74
C LYS A 207 0.98 19.40 4.66
N VAL A 208 -0.24 19.54 5.16
CA VAL A 208 -1.22 18.43 5.17
C VAL A 208 -1.53 17.93 3.76
N HIS A 209 -1.73 18.85 2.81
CA HIS A 209 -2.06 18.51 1.43
C HIS A 209 -0.93 17.75 0.75
N LYS A 210 0.31 18.23 0.91
CA LYS A 210 1.53 17.56 0.45
C LYS A 210 1.62 16.13 0.98
N PHE A 211 1.48 15.96 2.29
CA PHE A 211 1.58 14.66 2.96
C PHE A 211 0.50 13.67 2.51
N LEU A 212 -0.75 14.12 2.35
CA LEU A 212 -1.83 13.27 1.88
C LEU A 212 -1.69 12.95 0.39
N MET A 213 -1.21 13.90 -0.43
CA MET A 213 -0.90 13.64 -1.85
C MET A 213 0.20 12.59 -1.99
N GLU A 214 1.30 12.71 -1.24
CA GLU A 214 2.36 11.70 -1.18
C GLU A 214 1.79 10.34 -0.78
N SER A 215 0.88 10.32 0.20
CA SER A 215 0.23 9.10 0.66
C SER A 215 -0.65 8.46 -0.42
N VAL A 216 -1.49 9.25 -1.11
CA VAL A 216 -2.35 8.75 -2.21
C VAL A 216 -1.50 8.13 -3.31
N LEU A 217 -0.49 8.85 -3.82
CA LEU A 217 0.40 8.36 -4.87
C LEU A 217 1.15 7.08 -4.46
N THR A 218 1.66 7.04 -3.23
CA THR A 218 2.34 5.85 -2.69
C THR A 218 1.39 4.66 -2.64
N PHE A 219 0.20 4.84 -2.08
CA PHE A 219 -0.74 3.74 -1.84
C PHE A 219 -1.41 3.23 -3.12
N MET A 220 -1.57 4.07 -4.16
CA MET A 220 -2.07 3.61 -5.46
C MET A 220 -1.17 2.54 -6.11
N VAL A 221 0.10 2.45 -5.70
CA VAL A 221 1.05 1.44 -6.15
C VAL A 221 1.21 0.36 -5.09
N SER A 222 1.52 0.76 -3.85
CA SER A 222 1.92 -0.19 -2.80
C SER A 222 0.79 -1.10 -2.33
N GLU A 223 -0.47 -0.66 -2.45
CA GLU A 223 -1.62 -1.40 -1.95
C GLU A 223 -2.24 -2.32 -3.01
N VAL A 224 -1.94 -2.09 -4.29
CA VAL A 224 -2.47 -2.92 -5.38
C VAL A 224 -1.99 -4.37 -5.28
N VAL A 225 -0.70 -4.56 -5.01
CA VAL A 225 -0.06 -5.88 -4.90
C VAL A 225 -0.45 -6.66 -3.63
N LYS A 226 -1.10 -6.01 -2.66
CA LYS A 226 -1.48 -6.65 -1.39
C LYS A 226 -2.82 -7.36 -1.45
N VAL A 227 -3.69 -6.96 -2.38
CA VAL A 227 -5.01 -7.55 -2.54
C VAL A 227 -4.86 -8.95 -3.14
N GLN A 228 -5.39 -9.95 -2.43
CA GLN A 228 -5.30 -11.36 -2.82
C GLN A 228 -6.40 -11.70 -3.83
N TRP A 229 -6.16 -11.35 -5.09
CA TRP A 229 -7.01 -11.74 -6.21
C TRP A 229 -6.83 -13.20 -6.61
N ASP A 230 -7.89 -13.79 -7.16
CA ASP A 230 -7.79 -15.13 -7.78
C ASP A 230 -7.16 -15.08 -9.18
N ASN A 231 -7.22 -13.92 -9.85
CA ASN A 231 -6.69 -13.68 -11.20
C ASN A 231 -5.72 -12.49 -11.17
N LEU A 232 -4.53 -12.66 -11.75
CA LEU A 232 -3.49 -11.65 -11.85
C LEU A 232 -3.92 -10.42 -12.66
N GLU A 233 -4.77 -10.58 -13.68
CA GLU A 233 -5.31 -9.47 -14.48
C GLU A 233 -6.07 -8.45 -13.63
N MET A 234 -6.62 -8.88 -12.49
CA MET A 234 -7.39 -8.01 -11.61
C MET A 234 -6.51 -6.97 -10.91
N GLN A 235 -5.24 -7.30 -10.69
CA GLN A 235 -4.25 -6.38 -10.13
C GLN A 235 -3.95 -5.26 -11.13
N GLU A 236 -3.75 -5.60 -12.40
CA GLU A 236 -3.52 -4.62 -13.47
C GLU A 236 -4.74 -3.70 -13.65
N LEU A 237 -5.94 -4.28 -13.70
CA LEU A 237 -7.18 -3.52 -13.80
C LEU A 237 -7.38 -2.57 -12.59
N ALA A 238 -7.02 -3.03 -11.39
CA ALA A 238 -7.07 -2.22 -10.18
C ALA A 238 -6.11 -1.02 -10.25
N PHE A 239 -4.86 -1.23 -10.66
CA PHE A 239 -3.90 -0.14 -10.86
C PHE A 239 -4.37 0.85 -11.93
N ARG A 240 -4.78 0.35 -13.10
CA ARG A 240 -5.27 1.18 -14.21
C ARG A 240 -6.47 2.03 -13.79
N PHE A 241 -7.39 1.45 -13.01
CA PHE A 241 -8.55 2.15 -12.45
C PHE A 241 -8.13 3.28 -11.50
N LEU A 242 -7.21 3.01 -10.57
CA LEU A 242 -6.69 4.01 -9.64
C LEU A 242 -5.98 5.15 -10.37
N PHE A 243 -5.09 4.82 -11.31
CA PHE A 243 -4.35 5.81 -12.08
C PHE A 243 -5.27 6.66 -12.95
N ASN A 244 -6.27 6.07 -13.59
CA ASN A 244 -7.28 6.83 -14.33
C ASN A 244 -8.11 7.73 -13.42
N SER A 245 -8.52 7.25 -12.24
CA SER A 245 -9.21 8.07 -11.25
C SER A 245 -8.34 9.27 -10.83
N PHE A 246 -7.05 9.04 -10.57
CA PHE A 246 -6.12 10.11 -10.25
C PHE A 246 -6.02 11.15 -11.37
N LYS A 247 -5.88 10.71 -12.63
CA LYS A 247 -5.88 11.63 -13.78
C LYS A 247 -7.15 12.47 -13.84
N THR A 248 -8.30 11.84 -13.66
CA THR A 248 -9.60 12.51 -13.73
C THR A 248 -9.79 13.56 -12.63
N TYR A 249 -9.46 13.22 -11.39
CA TYR A 249 -9.81 14.06 -10.23
C TYR A 249 -8.69 14.99 -9.77
N TYR A 250 -7.42 14.64 -10.00
CA TYR A 250 -6.28 15.38 -9.48
C TYR A 250 -5.41 16.01 -10.58
N LEU A 251 -5.17 15.34 -11.71
CA LEU A 251 -4.17 15.83 -12.67
C LEU A 251 -4.52 17.21 -13.25
N ASN A 252 -5.76 17.41 -13.71
CA ASN A 252 -6.19 18.71 -14.25
C ASN A 252 -6.27 19.80 -13.18
N VAL A 253 -6.49 19.42 -11.92
CA VAL A 253 -6.49 20.35 -10.78
C VAL A 253 -5.06 20.78 -10.45
N ILE A 254 -4.11 19.84 -10.45
CA ILE A 254 -2.71 20.07 -10.11
C ILE A 254 -1.98 20.78 -11.27
N PHE A 255 -2.32 20.47 -12.51
CA PHE A 255 -1.75 21.08 -13.72
C PHE A 255 -2.85 21.68 -14.61
N PRO A 256 -3.43 22.84 -14.26
CA PRO A 256 -4.51 23.46 -15.03
C PRO A 256 -4.13 23.81 -16.48
N LYS A 257 -2.84 24.02 -16.76
CA LYS A 257 -2.29 24.31 -18.10
C LYS A 257 -1.87 23.05 -18.87
N PHE A 258 -2.16 21.85 -18.35
CA PHE A 258 -1.85 20.60 -19.02
C PHE A 258 -2.86 20.38 -20.14
N ASP A 259 -2.48 20.76 -21.37
CA ASP A 259 -3.23 20.38 -22.57
C ASP A 259 -2.74 19.01 -23.05
N VAL A 260 -3.70 18.09 -23.23
CA VAL A 260 -3.49 16.71 -23.70
C VAL A 260 -2.95 16.70 -25.14
N ASN A 261 -3.13 17.81 -25.88
CA ASN A 261 -2.63 18.00 -27.23
C ASN A 261 -1.24 18.67 -27.28
N THR A 262 -0.66 19.06 -26.14
CA THR A 262 0.69 19.62 -26.09
C THR A 262 1.69 18.50 -26.35
N SER A 263 2.00 18.30 -27.63
CA SER A 263 3.11 17.45 -28.03
C SER A 263 4.39 17.94 -27.35
N VAL A 264 5.13 17.04 -26.70
CA VAL A 264 6.46 17.32 -26.13
C VAL A 264 7.45 17.80 -27.20
N TYR A 265 7.11 17.59 -28.48
CA TYR A 265 7.87 18.02 -29.66
C TYR A 265 7.29 19.28 -30.33
N ALA A 266 6.17 19.83 -29.84
CA ALA A 266 5.69 21.14 -30.27
C ALA A 266 6.53 22.21 -29.56
N THR A 267 7.77 22.37 -30.03
CA THR A 267 8.66 23.45 -29.61
C THR A 267 8.20 24.76 -30.25
N SER A 268 7.00 25.25 -29.89
CA SER A 268 6.68 26.66 -30.08
C SER A 268 7.15 27.39 -28.81
N VAL A 269 8.24 28.14 -28.97
CA VAL A 269 8.93 28.95 -27.96
C VAL A 269 8.01 30.01 -27.31
N ASP A 270 6.78 30.16 -27.80
CA ASP A 270 5.80 31.17 -27.37
C ASP A 270 4.90 30.73 -26.19
N HIS A 271 5.10 29.52 -25.64
CA HIS A 271 4.34 29.05 -24.47
C HIS A 271 5.25 28.70 -23.29
N LEU A 272 6.14 29.63 -22.93
CA LEU A 272 6.68 29.63 -21.57
C LEU A 272 5.51 29.87 -20.60
N PRO A 273 5.40 29.14 -19.47
CA PRO A 273 4.33 29.39 -18.52
C PRO A 273 4.49 30.80 -17.95
N GLU A 274 3.71 31.76 -18.44
CA GLU A 274 3.54 33.03 -17.75
C GLU A 274 2.95 32.71 -16.38
N PHE A 275 3.72 32.97 -15.33
CA PHE A 275 3.24 32.98 -13.95
C PHE A 275 2.33 34.20 -13.78
N GLY A 276 1.11 34.08 -14.33
CA GLY A 276 0.05 35.06 -14.24
C GLY A 276 -0.56 35.09 -12.85
N THR A 277 -0.47 36.27 -12.26
CA THR A 277 -0.97 36.77 -10.99
C THR A 277 -2.45 36.48 -10.71
N GLU A 278 -2.78 36.36 -9.41
CA GLU A 278 -4.12 36.34 -8.79
C GLU A 278 -4.85 34.99 -8.61
N GLN A 279 -4.15 33.99 -8.08
CA GLN A 279 -4.79 33.01 -7.17
C GLN A 279 -4.37 33.34 -5.74
N SER A 280 -5.29 33.19 -4.78
CA SER A 280 -5.03 33.39 -3.35
C SER A 280 -3.65 32.83 -2.97
N VAL A 281 -2.80 33.65 -2.34
CA VAL A 281 -1.38 33.35 -2.08
C VAL A 281 -1.17 31.99 -1.40
N VAL A 282 -2.17 31.52 -0.63
CA VAL A 282 -2.16 30.21 0.05
C VAL A 282 -2.49 29.05 -0.91
N GLY A 283 -3.38 29.26 -1.88
CA GLY A 283 -3.74 28.24 -2.87
C GLY A 283 -2.62 27.96 -3.88
N ALA A 284 -1.85 28.99 -4.24
CA ALA A 284 -0.70 28.85 -5.13
C ALA A 284 0.43 28.02 -4.50
N ASP A 285 0.69 28.19 -3.20
CA ASP A 285 1.70 27.43 -2.45
C ASP A 285 1.31 25.95 -2.32
N VAL A 286 0.05 25.66 -1.96
CA VAL A 286 -0.48 24.29 -1.87
C VAL A 286 -0.45 23.59 -3.23
N LEU A 287 -0.78 24.31 -4.31
CA LEU A 287 -0.75 23.79 -5.67
C LEU A 287 0.69 23.43 -6.08
N GLY A 288 1.64 24.33 -5.83
CA GLY A 288 3.07 24.09 -6.10
C GLY A 288 3.63 22.88 -5.34
N ASP A 289 3.25 22.73 -4.07
CA ASP A 289 3.64 21.57 -3.25
C ASP A 289 3.10 20.25 -3.82
N CYS A 290 1.84 20.24 -4.28
CA CYS A 290 1.25 19.06 -4.91
C CYS A 290 1.90 18.75 -6.26
N GLN A 291 2.22 19.78 -7.06
CA GLN A 291 2.95 19.62 -8.33
C GLN A 291 4.32 18.99 -8.12
N ASP A 292 5.11 19.49 -7.16
CA ASP A 292 6.42 18.95 -6.77
C ASP A 292 6.32 17.46 -6.40
N VAL A 293 5.34 17.11 -5.56
CA VAL A 293 5.09 15.72 -5.15
C VAL A 293 4.77 14.82 -6.35
N VAL A 294 3.87 15.25 -7.23
CA VAL A 294 3.47 14.44 -8.40
C VAL A 294 4.63 14.26 -9.38
N ILE A 295 5.37 15.33 -9.70
CA ILE A 295 6.52 15.26 -10.61
C ILE A 295 7.59 14.34 -10.03
N ARG A 296 7.93 14.50 -8.75
CA ARG A 296 8.93 13.66 -8.07
C ARG A 296 8.50 12.20 -8.08
N TRP A 297 7.26 11.92 -7.69
CA TRP A 297 6.74 10.56 -7.68
C TRP A 297 6.77 9.92 -9.08
N PHE A 298 6.32 10.64 -10.11
CA PHE A 298 6.32 10.15 -11.49
C PHE A 298 7.74 9.89 -11.99
N THR A 299 8.68 10.81 -11.69
CA THR A 299 10.09 10.66 -12.03
C THR A 299 10.68 9.39 -11.39
N THR A 300 10.46 9.19 -10.10
CA THR A 300 10.92 7.99 -9.39
C THR A 300 10.27 6.72 -9.96
N PHE A 301 8.95 6.74 -10.18
CA PHE A 301 8.20 5.60 -10.71
C PHE A 301 8.73 5.16 -12.08
N VAL A 302 8.98 6.10 -13.00
CA VAL A 302 9.54 5.83 -14.34
C VAL A 302 11.02 5.44 -14.28
N GLN A 303 11.81 5.98 -13.35
CA GLN A 303 13.22 5.57 -13.20
C GLN A 303 13.32 4.14 -12.69
N SER A 304 12.50 3.77 -11.70
CA SER A 304 12.40 2.39 -11.22
C SER A 304 11.94 1.43 -12.31
N SER A 305 11.05 1.85 -13.22
CA SER A 305 10.64 1.04 -14.38
C SER A 305 11.79 0.77 -15.35
N ARG A 306 12.61 1.79 -15.62
CA ARG A 306 13.75 1.68 -16.56
C ARG A 306 14.89 0.83 -16.02
N SER A 307 15.19 0.91 -14.72
CA SER A 307 16.23 0.09 -14.10
C SER A 307 15.92 -1.41 -14.13
N LEU A 308 14.64 -1.79 -14.18
CA LEU A 308 14.19 -3.19 -14.29
C LEU A 308 14.18 -3.71 -15.74
N SER A 309 14.16 -2.81 -16.74
CA SER A 309 14.07 -3.16 -18.17
C SER A 309 15.42 -3.39 -18.88
N LEU A 310 16.55 -3.23 -18.18
CA LEU A 310 17.88 -3.50 -18.74
C LEU A 310 18.42 -4.83 -18.17
N PRO A 311 18.51 -5.90 -18.98
CA PRO A 311 19.43 -6.99 -18.67
C PRO A 311 20.84 -6.39 -18.61
N GLU A 312 21.64 -6.76 -17.61
CA GLU A 312 23.08 -6.50 -17.57
C GLU A 312 23.72 -7.10 -18.83
N ALA A 313 23.78 -6.32 -19.90
CA ALA A 313 24.62 -6.62 -21.05
C ALA A 313 26.07 -6.38 -20.59
N ASN A 314 26.77 -7.50 -20.41
CA ASN A 314 28.22 -7.68 -20.40
C ASN A 314 29.04 -6.38 -20.32
N LYS A 315 29.65 -6.16 -19.16
CA LYS A 315 30.95 -5.49 -19.12
C LYS A 315 31.97 -6.42 -19.79
N GLU A 316 32.03 -6.42 -21.11
CA GLU A 316 33.25 -6.79 -21.80
C GLU A 316 34.27 -5.69 -21.51
N GLU A 317 35.27 -6.04 -20.70
CA GLU A 317 36.52 -5.29 -20.60
C GLU A 317 37.12 -5.20 -22.00
N LEU A 318 37.12 -3.99 -22.56
CA LEU A 318 37.93 -3.65 -23.73
C LEU A 318 39.41 -3.76 -23.29
N PRO A 319 40.26 -4.58 -23.93
CA PRO A 319 41.68 -4.54 -23.65
C PRO A 319 42.24 -3.21 -24.14
N SER A 320 42.95 -2.52 -23.25
CA SER A 320 43.74 -1.32 -23.56
C SER A 320 44.71 -1.61 -24.69
N HIS A 321 44.55 -0.92 -25.82
CA HIS A 321 45.60 -0.81 -26.83
C HIS A 321 46.76 0.02 -26.25
N GLU A 322 47.84 -0.67 -25.88
CA GLU A 322 49.15 -0.04 -25.70
C GLU A 322 49.71 0.35 -27.08
N SER A 323 50.15 1.61 -27.14
CA SER A 323 50.85 2.21 -28.27
C SER A 323 52.16 1.49 -28.54
N THR A 324 52.38 1.08 -29.79
CA THR A 324 53.67 0.62 -30.29
C THR A 324 54.47 1.83 -30.75
N ASP A 325 55.53 2.14 -30.01
CA ASP A 325 56.64 2.96 -30.49
C ASP A 325 57.80 2.06 -30.95
N LEU A 326 58.53 2.62 -31.91
CA LEU A 326 59.43 2.02 -32.89
C LEU A 326 60.68 1.32 -32.33
N GLU A 327 61.18 0.41 -33.18
CA GLU A 327 62.43 -0.36 -33.10
C GLU A 327 63.69 0.45 -32.76
N GLN A 328 64.60 -0.11 -31.96
CA GLN A 328 66.01 -0.27 -32.34
C GLN A 328 66.81 -1.18 -31.39
N GLU A 329 67.46 -2.18 -32.02
CA GLU A 329 68.75 -2.84 -31.73
C GLU A 329 69.16 -3.25 -30.30
N GLY A 330 69.61 -4.52 -30.17
CA GLY A 330 70.77 -4.83 -29.34
C GLY A 330 70.76 -6.15 -28.56
N VAL A 331 71.26 -7.22 -29.20
CA VAL A 331 72.19 -8.24 -28.64
C VAL A 331 71.83 -8.97 -27.32
N GLY A 332 71.71 -10.31 -27.41
CA GLY A 332 72.48 -11.19 -26.52
C GLY A 332 71.78 -12.33 -25.78
N THR A 333 72.11 -13.57 -26.18
CA THR A 333 72.41 -14.76 -25.35
C THR A 333 71.30 -15.59 -24.65
N LEU A 334 70.99 -16.73 -25.27
CA LEU A 334 71.16 -18.13 -24.80
C LEU A 334 70.85 -18.52 -23.33
N LYS A 335 69.90 -19.48 -23.15
CA LYS A 335 70.06 -20.88 -22.65
C LYS A 335 68.68 -21.47 -22.27
N GLU A 336 68.24 -22.62 -22.84
CA GLU A 336 68.41 -24.01 -22.32
C GLU A 336 68.01 -24.17 -20.85
N GLY A 337 67.23 -25.14 -20.36
CA GLY A 337 66.67 -26.41 -20.84
C GLY A 337 65.79 -26.94 -19.67
N ASP A 338 64.72 -27.68 -19.91
CA ASP A 338 64.65 -29.16 -19.85
C ASP A 338 63.88 -29.69 -18.62
N THR A 339 62.77 -30.39 -18.90
CA THR A 339 62.29 -31.68 -18.30
C THR A 339 62.00 -31.71 -16.77
N ALA A 340 61.14 -32.55 -16.17
CA ALA A 340 60.61 -33.87 -16.51
C ALA A 340 59.44 -34.28 -15.56
N THR A 341 58.64 -35.24 -16.03
CA THR A 341 58.03 -36.41 -15.33
C THR A 341 57.03 -36.30 -14.16
N LEU A 342 55.78 -36.67 -14.46
CA LEU A 342 54.98 -37.81 -13.92
C LEU A 342 55.44 -38.48 -12.59
N ASP A 343 54.52 -38.62 -11.64
CA ASP A 343 54.16 -39.96 -11.13
C ASP A 343 52.79 -40.03 -10.42
N SER A 344 52.17 -41.21 -10.52
CA SER A 344 50.84 -41.56 -9.99
C SER A 344 50.94 -42.22 -8.61
N LYS A 345 49.92 -42.07 -7.73
CA LYS A 345 49.41 -43.17 -6.89
C LYS A 345 48.12 -42.84 -6.11
N SER A 346 47.29 -43.87 -6.04
CA SER A 346 45.97 -44.03 -5.42
C SER A 346 45.99 -44.06 -3.88
N GLY A 347 44.90 -43.61 -3.24
CA GLY A 347 44.60 -43.89 -1.83
C GLY A 347 43.26 -43.28 -1.36
N THR A 348 42.26 -44.13 -1.17
CA THR A 348 40.94 -43.84 -0.57
C THR A 348 41.04 -43.64 0.95
N LEU A 349 40.34 -42.63 1.52
CA LEU A 349 39.70 -42.63 2.86
C LEU A 349 38.98 -41.30 3.18
N THR A 350 37.64 -41.38 3.35
CA THR A 350 36.74 -40.73 4.34
C THR A 350 36.84 -39.23 4.76
N ASN A 351 35.63 -38.62 4.78
CA ASN A 351 35.08 -37.52 5.61
C ASN A 351 35.38 -36.04 5.31
N GLY A 352 34.30 -35.24 5.25
CA GLY A 352 34.28 -33.77 5.29
C GLY A 352 33.16 -33.18 4.41
N SER A 353 31.91 -33.12 4.88
CA SER A 353 31.27 -31.90 5.44
C SER A 353 31.23 -30.71 4.48
N LEU A 354 30.09 -30.52 3.79
CA LEU A 354 29.67 -29.26 3.20
C LEU A 354 28.16 -29.10 3.43
N ASP A 355 27.82 -28.18 4.33
CA ASP A 355 26.48 -27.69 4.60
C ASP A 355 25.88 -27.03 3.35
N PRO A 356 24.59 -27.23 3.02
CA PRO A 356 23.91 -26.36 2.07
C PRO A 356 23.55 -25.05 2.77
N VAL A 357 24.08 -23.96 2.25
CA VAL A 357 23.76 -22.58 2.63
C VAL A 357 22.24 -22.37 2.56
N THR A 358 21.66 -22.12 3.73
CA THR A 358 20.29 -21.67 3.95
C THR A 358 20.07 -20.35 3.23
N THR A 359 19.27 -20.36 2.15
CA THR A 359 18.68 -19.14 1.58
C THR A 359 17.39 -18.84 2.32
N THR A 360 17.46 -17.88 3.24
CA THR A 360 16.32 -17.19 3.82
C THR A 360 15.71 -16.25 2.76
N PRO A 361 14.39 -16.25 2.52
CA PRO A 361 13.77 -15.16 1.78
C PRO A 361 13.60 -13.98 2.74
N SER A 362 14.43 -12.96 2.56
CA SER A 362 14.28 -11.69 3.24
C SER A 362 13.01 -11.01 2.74
N SER A 363 12.05 -10.80 3.64
CA SER A 363 10.88 -9.99 3.40
C SER A 363 11.29 -8.53 3.16
N ARG A 364 10.61 -7.90 2.18
CA ARG A 364 10.76 -6.48 1.73
C ARG A 364 11.77 -6.22 0.62
N GLN A 365 11.65 -6.89 -0.53
CA GLN A 365 12.18 -6.38 -1.79
C GLN A 365 11.03 -5.94 -2.71
N ASN A 366 11.00 -4.61 -2.91
CA ASN A 366 10.35 -3.82 -3.94
C ASN A 366 8.90 -4.13 -4.35
N THR A 367 7.98 -3.42 -3.71
CA THR A 367 6.60 -3.17 -4.19
C THR A 367 6.52 -2.66 -5.64
N TYR A 368 7.62 -2.17 -6.21
CA TYR A 368 7.71 -1.74 -7.61
C TYR A 368 8.00 -2.89 -8.59
N GLU A 369 8.66 -3.98 -8.17
CA GLU A 369 9.13 -5.04 -9.08
C GLU A 369 7.98 -5.77 -9.79
N TYR A 370 6.82 -5.92 -9.13
CA TYR A 370 5.67 -6.64 -9.72
C TYR A 370 4.76 -5.81 -10.62
N ILE A 371 4.78 -4.48 -10.48
CA ILE A 371 3.98 -3.59 -11.34
C ILE A 371 4.67 -3.36 -12.69
N LEU A 372 5.96 -3.72 -12.79
CA LEU A 372 6.83 -3.39 -13.92
C LEU A 372 7.04 -4.56 -14.90
N TYR A 373 6.39 -5.71 -14.67
CA TYR A 373 6.36 -6.84 -15.60
C TYR A 373 5.27 -6.73 -16.68
N TYR A 374 4.45 -5.67 -16.63
CA TYR A 374 3.38 -5.34 -17.57
C TYR A 374 3.31 -3.82 -17.75
#